data_AF-A0A1K1RQV3-F1
#
_entry.id   AF-A0A1K1RQV3-F1
#
_cell.length_a   1.000
_cell.length_b   1.000
_cell.length_c   1.000
_cell.angle_alpha   90.00
_cell.angle_beta   90.00
_cell.angle_gamma   90.00
#
_symmetry.space_group_name_H-M   'P 1'
#
loop_
_entity.id
_entity.type
_entity.pdbx_description
1 polymer ?
#
loop_
_entity_poly.entity_id
_entity_poly.type
_entity_poly.pdbx_seq_one_letter_code
_entity_poly.pdbx_strand_id
1 'polypeptide(L)'
;MTSPFEALGLPEHADLVAVRRAYATALRRIDPAVDPEAFAQLRDAYEAARRACESEQVTETAAEVDTPAPPSEAVEEKAAEADLETAAPTGEETPPPRVDPTVTLAWRFAADVGARRPETIPHLLGEVLAELRTQYIDAPGVFEEYLIDLIGLQRIGHRAAVFAAAEQQFHWHEVGRLASLGQRGQWIEVVMAQREAWLSLAEDRRREWLALFERAEAHMDTSLVRHWPEIRKLNERFPGWLSLHVSGETLQAWRTAYEAQPTATRDMYEKLAPTEQAYLPAHLAAAREKANSRRSSRAVAFFLLALFVGIVHLIGNLHSSGYSLALPTSAPLPDTPRQCAELYAALDRPDAFAAKSDDEIGLLKSRANACARRGHWHAPTAAGTP
;
A
#
# COMPACT_ATOMS: atom_id res chain seq x y z
N MET A 1 -19.19 -1.04 -52.37
CA MET A 1 -18.77 -1.24 -50.97
C MET A 1 -18.40 -2.70 -50.87
N THR A 2 -17.11 -3.02 -50.84
CA THR A 2 -16.62 -4.40 -50.76
C THR A 2 -17.02 -4.98 -49.40
N SER A 3 -17.56 -6.19 -49.37
CA SER A 3 -17.90 -6.86 -48.10
C SER A 3 -16.63 -7.03 -47.26
N PRO A 4 -16.67 -6.85 -45.93
CA PRO A 4 -15.47 -6.99 -45.09
C PRO A 4 -14.86 -8.40 -45.15
N PHE A 5 -15.68 -9.41 -45.43
CA PHE A 5 -15.22 -10.79 -45.66
C PHE A 5 -14.50 -10.95 -47.00
N GLU A 6 -14.96 -10.26 -48.04
CA GLU A 6 -14.35 -10.28 -49.38
C GLU A 6 -12.96 -9.61 -49.37
N ALA A 7 -12.76 -8.56 -48.56
CA ALA A 7 -11.45 -7.94 -48.34
C ALA A 7 -10.44 -8.89 -47.66
N LEU A 8 -10.91 -9.86 -46.88
CA LEU A 8 -10.11 -10.92 -46.27
C LEU A 8 -10.04 -12.20 -47.13
N GLY A 9 -10.73 -12.23 -48.28
CA GLY A 9 -10.81 -13.39 -49.17
C GLY A 9 -11.62 -14.56 -48.59
N LEU A 10 -12.59 -14.26 -47.73
CA LEU A 10 -13.42 -15.23 -47.02
C LEU A 10 -14.87 -15.23 -47.50
N PRO A 11 -15.60 -16.36 -47.37
CA PRO A 11 -17.04 -16.40 -47.59
C PRO A 11 -17.78 -15.59 -46.50
N GLU A 12 -18.98 -15.09 -46.82
CA GLU A 12 -19.75 -14.20 -45.92
C GLU A 12 -20.20 -14.86 -44.59
N HIS A 13 -20.20 -16.19 -44.54
CA HIS A 13 -20.55 -16.99 -43.34
C HIS A 13 -19.31 -17.55 -42.62
N ALA A 14 -18.13 -16.95 -42.83
CA ALA A 14 -16.91 -17.41 -42.18
C ALA A 14 -16.99 -17.22 -40.66
N ASP A 15 -16.63 -18.26 -39.91
CA ASP A 15 -16.58 -18.19 -38.46
C ASP A 15 -15.46 -17.26 -37.96
N LEU A 16 -15.57 -16.85 -36.70
CA LEU A 16 -14.62 -15.92 -36.09
C LEU A 16 -13.18 -16.47 -36.08
N VAL A 17 -13.03 -17.80 -36.11
CA VAL A 17 -11.74 -18.50 -36.20
C VAL A 17 -11.13 -18.34 -37.61
N ALA A 18 -11.92 -18.52 -38.68
CA ALA A 18 -11.50 -18.29 -40.05
C ALA A 18 -11.12 -16.83 -40.30
N VAL A 19 -11.90 -15.87 -39.77
CA VAL A 19 -11.60 -14.42 -39.85
C VAL A 19 -10.24 -14.10 -39.23
N ARG A 20 -9.94 -14.63 -38.03
CA ARG A 20 -8.63 -14.45 -37.38
C ARG A 20 -7.49 -15.07 -38.17
N ARG A 21 -7.68 -16.28 -38.71
CA ARG A 21 -6.66 -16.99 -39.50
C ARG A 21 -6.35 -16.27 -40.81
N ALA A 22 -7.37 -15.73 -41.47
CA ALA A 22 -7.21 -14.94 -42.69
C ALA A 22 -6.45 -13.64 -42.42
N TYR A 23 -6.80 -12.92 -41.34
CA TYR A 23 -6.08 -11.72 -40.92
C TYR A 23 -4.60 -11.99 -40.64
N ALA A 24 -4.27 -13.05 -39.88
CA ALA A 24 -2.88 -13.42 -39.60
C ALA A 24 -2.09 -13.81 -40.88
N THR A 25 -2.76 -14.42 -41.85
CA THR A 25 -2.14 -14.77 -43.14
C THR A 25 -1.89 -13.54 -44.00
N ALA A 26 -2.84 -12.60 -44.02
CA ALA A 26 -2.71 -11.32 -44.74
C ALA A 26 -1.66 -10.42 -44.10
N LEU A 27 -1.57 -10.40 -42.76
CA LEU A 27 -0.58 -9.62 -42.02
C LEU A 27 0.87 -10.02 -42.36
N ARG A 28 1.12 -11.30 -42.65
CA ARG A 28 2.46 -11.76 -43.09
C ARG A 28 2.86 -11.27 -44.48
N ARG A 29 1.92 -10.76 -45.27
CA ARG A 29 2.15 -10.28 -46.64
C ARG A 29 2.33 -8.77 -46.71
N ILE A 30 1.98 -8.03 -45.65
CA ILE A 30 2.07 -6.58 -45.58
C ILE A 30 3.18 -6.22 -44.59
N ASP A 31 4.15 -5.42 -45.04
CA ASP A 31 5.12 -4.79 -44.16
C ASP A 31 4.57 -3.41 -43.71
N PRO A 32 4.23 -3.23 -42.42
CA PRO A 32 3.65 -1.97 -41.93
C PRO A 32 4.57 -0.75 -42.10
N ALA A 33 5.88 -0.96 -42.23
CA ALA A 33 6.84 0.13 -42.42
C ALA A 33 6.90 0.63 -43.87
N VAL A 34 6.50 -0.20 -44.82
CA VAL A 34 6.54 0.10 -46.27
C VAL A 34 5.18 0.56 -46.76
N ASP A 35 4.09 0.00 -46.24
CA ASP A 35 2.72 0.33 -46.65
C ASP A 35 1.76 0.45 -45.43
N PRO A 36 1.74 1.61 -44.76
CA PRO A 36 0.88 1.83 -43.61
C PRO A 36 -0.60 1.93 -43.99
N GLU A 37 -0.91 2.29 -45.23
CA GLU A 37 -2.29 2.43 -45.71
C GLU A 37 -2.93 1.05 -45.93
N ALA A 38 -2.20 0.11 -46.53
CA ALA A 38 -2.65 -1.28 -46.66
C ALA A 38 -2.85 -1.96 -45.30
N PHE A 39 -2.00 -1.65 -44.31
CA PHE A 39 -2.17 -2.15 -42.94
C PHE A 39 -3.44 -1.59 -42.27
N ALA A 40 -3.72 -0.29 -42.43
CA ALA A 40 -4.94 0.32 -41.90
C ALA A 40 -6.20 -0.28 -42.52
N GLN A 41 -6.22 -0.45 -43.85
CA GLN A 41 -7.34 -1.07 -44.57
C GLN A 41 -7.57 -2.53 -44.13
N LEU A 42 -6.49 -3.30 -43.91
CA LEU A 42 -6.60 -4.68 -43.41
C LEU A 42 -7.19 -4.74 -42.00
N ARG A 43 -6.78 -3.81 -41.12
CA ARG A 43 -7.31 -3.72 -39.75
C ARG A 43 -8.80 -3.35 -39.73
N ASP A 44 -9.19 -2.37 -40.54
CA ASP A 44 -10.58 -1.93 -40.65
C ASP A 44 -11.49 -3.05 -41.17
N ALA A 45 -11.02 -3.82 -42.16
CA ALA A 45 -11.72 -5.00 -42.67
C ALA A 45 -11.89 -6.10 -41.61
N TYR A 46 -10.85 -6.37 -40.82
CA TYR A 46 -10.91 -7.33 -39.71
C TYR A 46 -11.91 -6.91 -38.62
N GLU A 47 -11.87 -5.65 -38.19
CA GLU A 47 -12.78 -5.15 -37.16
C GLU A 47 -14.25 -5.12 -37.65
N ALA A 48 -14.47 -4.85 -38.94
CA ALA A 48 -15.79 -4.94 -39.54
C ALA A 48 -16.31 -6.39 -39.61
N ALA A 49 -15.47 -7.35 -40.02
CA ALA A 49 -15.82 -8.78 -40.06
C ALA A 49 -16.10 -9.34 -38.65
N ARG A 50 -15.29 -8.97 -37.65
CA ARG A 50 -15.48 -9.41 -36.26
C ARG A 50 -16.83 -8.96 -35.69
N ARG A 51 -17.21 -7.70 -35.95
CA ARG A 51 -18.51 -7.15 -35.52
C ARG A 51 -19.69 -7.84 -36.20
N ALA A 52 -19.55 -8.22 -37.47
CA ALA A 52 -20.58 -8.98 -38.18
C ALA A 52 -20.81 -10.35 -37.53
N CYS A 53 -19.73 -11.11 -37.26
CA CYS A 53 -19.83 -12.41 -36.57
C CYS A 53 -20.44 -12.29 -35.16
N GLU A 54 -20.06 -11.25 -34.40
CA GLU A 54 -20.63 -11.00 -33.06
C GLU A 54 -22.13 -10.68 -33.14
N SER A 55 -22.58 -9.95 -34.16
CA SER A 55 -24.01 -9.63 -34.35
C SER A 55 -24.86 -10.82 -34.80
N GLU A 56 -24.31 -11.72 -35.61
CA GLU A 56 -25.00 -12.95 -36.02
C GLU A 56 -25.19 -13.91 -34.84
N GLN A 57 -24.18 -14.03 -33.98
CA GLN A 57 -24.23 -14.87 -32.78
C GLN A 57 -25.29 -14.38 -31.77
N VAL A 58 -25.46 -13.06 -31.64
CA VAL A 58 -26.52 -12.46 -30.79
C VAL A 58 -27.91 -12.64 -31.40
N THR A 59 -28.03 -12.57 -32.73
CA THR A 59 -29.31 -12.72 -33.43
C THR A 59 -29.80 -14.17 -33.44
N GLU A 60 -28.88 -15.13 -33.59
CA GLU A 60 -29.18 -16.57 -33.52
C GLU A 60 -29.59 -17.01 -32.11
N THR A 61 -29.01 -16.40 -31.06
CA THR A 61 -29.40 -16.65 -29.66
C THR A 61 -30.73 -15.99 -29.27
N ALA A 62 -31.12 -14.90 -29.94
CA ALA A 62 -32.39 -14.20 -29.68
C ALA A 62 -33.58 -14.77 -30.47
N ALA A 63 -33.34 -15.53 -31.54
CA ALA A 63 -34.39 -16.13 -32.36
C ALA A 63 -34.98 -17.45 -31.79
N GLU A 64 -34.41 -18.00 -30.71
CA GLU A 64 -34.88 -19.24 -30.07
C GLU A 64 -35.78 -19.00 -28.83
N VAL A 65 -36.11 -17.74 -28.51
CA VAL A 65 -37.01 -17.38 -27.39
C VAL A 65 -38.16 -16.50 -27.87
N ASP A 66 -38.98 -17.00 -28.79
CA ASP A 66 -40.35 -16.50 -28.93
C ASP A 66 -41.31 -17.61 -29.35
N THR A 67 -41.82 -18.34 -28.35
CA THR A 67 -43.06 -19.09 -28.49
C THR A 67 -43.88 -18.86 -27.23
N PRO A 68 -45.01 -18.12 -27.31
CA PRO A 68 -45.79 -17.78 -26.13
C PRO A 68 -46.71 -18.95 -25.73
N ALA A 69 -46.48 -19.50 -24.53
CA ALA A 69 -47.37 -20.45 -23.89
C ALA A 69 -48.55 -19.70 -23.21
N PRO A 70 -49.81 -20.16 -23.37
CA PRO A 70 -50.92 -19.70 -22.53
C PRO A 70 -50.99 -20.48 -21.20
N PRO A 71 -51.57 -19.90 -20.12
CA PRO A 71 -51.65 -20.52 -18.81
C PRO A 71 -52.99 -21.25 -18.62
N SER A 72 -52.98 -22.47 -18.05
CA SER A 72 -54.17 -22.99 -17.35
C SER A 72 -53.84 -24.19 -16.46
N GLU A 73 -54.01 -23.94 -15.17
CA GLU A 73 -54.67 -24.75 -14.13
C GLU A 73 -54.34 -26.25 -13.91
N ALA A 74 -54.22 -26.53 -12.61
CA ALA A 74 -53.99 -27.80 -11.97
C ALA A 74 -55.14 -28.80 -12.13
N VAL A 75 -54.82 -30.08 -12.31
CA VAL A 75 -55.58 -31.20 -11.73
C VAL A 75 -54.61 -32.34 -11.37
N GLU A 76 -54.64 -32.72 -10.10
CA GLU A 76 -54.20 -34.00 -9.54
C GLU A 76 -55.00 -35.16 -10.17
N GLU A 77 -54.35 -36.17 -10.77
CA GLU A 77 -54.95 -37.51 -10.79
C GLU A 77 -53.89 -38.63 -10.88
N LYS A 78 -54.27 -39.73 -10.25
CA LYS A 78 -53.48 -40.81 -9.69
C LYS A 78 -53.65 -42.07 -10.55
N ALA A 79 -52.53 -42.73 -10.82
CA ALA A 79 -52.33 -44.17 -11.06
C ALA A 79 -53.20 -44.91 -12.10
N ALA A 80 -52.53 -45.44 -13.13
CA ALA A 80 -52.73 -46.82 -13.60
C ALA A 80 -51.49 -47.33 -14.36
N GLU A 81 -50.89 -48.39 -13.83
CA GLU A 81 -49.87 -49.23 -14.50
C GLU A 81 -50.49 -50.09 -15.61
N ALA A 82 -49.64 -50.42 -16.59
CA ALA A 82 -49.60 -51.63 -17.45
C ALA A 82 -49.35 -51.20 -18.91
N ASP A 83 -48.49 -51.81 -19.72
CA ASP A 83 -47.39 -52.76 -19.57
C ASP A 83 -46.76 -52.82 -20.99
N LEU A 84 -45.44 -52.97 -21.07
CA LEU A 84 -44.66 -53.45 -22.24
C LEU A 84 -44.75 -52.70 -23.59
N GLU A 85 -43.73 -51.91 -23.95
CA GLU A 85 -42.87 -52.23 -25.11
C GLU A 85 -41.57 -51.41 -25.15
N THR A 86 -40.50 -52.13 -25.45
CA THR A 86 -39.09 -51.75 -25.51
C THR A 86 -38.80 -50.52 -26.39
N ALA A 87 -38.36 -49.42 -25.79
CA ALA A 87 -37.44 -48.48 -26.41
C ALA A 87 -36.35 -48.15 -25.39
N ALA A 88 -35.13 -48.60 -25.69
CA ALA A 88 -33.95 -48.28 -24.90
C ALA A 88 -33.85 -46.76 -24.70
N PRO A 89 -33.56 -46.26 -23.49
CA PRO A 89 -33.13 -44.88 -23.35
C PRO A 89 -31.77 -44.80 -24.05
N THR A 90 -31.78 -44.23 -25.25
CA THR A 90 -30.55 -43.70 -25.83
C THR A 90 -30.12 -42.66 -24.83
N GLY A 91 -29.11 -43.00 -24.03
CA GLY A 91 -28.48 -42.05 -23.13
C GLY A 91 -28.04 -40.89 -24.00
N GLU A 92 -28.75 -39.78 -23.94
CA GLU A 92 -28.16 -38.46 -24.18
C GLU A 92 -27.10 -38.31 -23.09
N GLU A 93 -25.96 -38.92 -23.38
CA GLU A 93 -24.70 -38.72 -22.71
C GLU A 93 -24.39 -37.24 -22.90
N THR A 94 -24.85 -36.44 -21.93
CA THR A 94 -24.52 -35.03 -21.84
C THR A 94 -23.00 -34.96 -22.00
N PRO A 95 -22.47 -34.37 -23.08
CA PRO A 95 -21.03 -34.38 -23.30
C PRO A 95 -20.39 -33.76 -22.06
N PRO A 96 -19.37 -34.41 -21.47
CA PRO A 96 -18.76 -33.90 -20.25
C PRO A 96 -18.34 -32.44 -20.47
N PRO A 97 -18.50 -31.56 -19.47
CA PRO A 97 -18.15 -30.16 -19.64
C PRO A 97 -16.72 -30.09 -20.16
N ARG A 98 -16.54 -29.48 -21.34
CA ARG A 98 -15.21 -29.28 -21.93
C ARG A 98 -14.44 -28.33 -21.04
N VAL A 99 -13.71 -28.86 -20.08
CA VAL A 99 -12.79 -28.09 -19.25
C VAL A 99 -11.66 -27.62 -20.15
N ASP A 100 -11.40 -26.32 -20.16
CA ASP A 100 -10.28 -25.74 -20.90
C ASP A 100 -8.97 -26.40 -20.43
N PRO A 101 -8.18 -27.01 -21.33
CA PRO A 101 -6.91 -27.66 -20.97
C PRO A 101 -5.95 -26.69 -20.28
N THR A 102 -6.02 -25.40 -20.60
CA THR A 102 -5.21 -24.34 -19.99
C THR A 102 -5.51 -24.16 -18.51
N VAL A 103 -6.80 -24.23 -18.14
CA VAL A 103 -7.24 -24.19 -16.73
C VAL A 103 -6.67 -25.38 -15.97
N THR A 104 -6.78 -26.57 -16.55
CA THR A 104 -6.26 -27.81 -15.94
C THR A 104 -4.76 -27.71 -15.71
N LEU A 105 -4.02 -27.15 -16.67
CA LEU A 105 -2.58 -26.94 -16.55
C LEU A 105 -2.22 -25.90 -15.48
N ALA A 106 -2.98 -24.80 -15.37
CA ALA A 106 -2.78 -23.81 -14.32
C ALA A 106 -2.99 -24.39 -12.91
N TRP A 107 -4.02 -25.22 -12.71
CA TRP A 107 -4.24 -25.91 -11.44
C TRP A 107 -3.14 -26.92 -11.12
N ARG A 108 -2.68 -27.68 -12.13
CA ARG A 108 -1.56 -28.60 -11.96
C ARG A 108 -0.29 -27.86 -11.57
N PHE A 109 0.03 -26.76 -12.26
CA PHE A 109 1.16 -25.90 -11.93
C PHE A 109 1.06 -25.40 -10.49
N ALA A 110 -0.12 -24.95 -10.04
CA ALA A 110 -0.32 -24.49 -8.67
C ALA A 110 -0.06 -25.59 -7.62
N ALA A 111 -0.52 -26.81 -7.89
CA ALA A 111 -0.26 -27.97 -7.03
C ALA A 111 1.25 -28.32 -7.00
N ASP A 112 1.91 -28.32 -8.16
CA ASP A 112 3.33 -28.64 -8.27
C ASP A 112 4.21 -27.61 -7.57
N VAL A 113 3.90 -26.31 -7.71
CA VAL A 113 4.63 -25.23 -7.04
C VAL A 113 4.62 -25.41 -5.53
N GLY A 114 3.48 -25.75 -4.92
CA GLY A 114 3.36 -25.89 -3.47
C GLY A 114 4.27 -26.97 -2.84
N ALA A 115 4.73 -27.94 -3.64
CA ALA A 115 5.62 -29.02 -3.19
C ALA A 115 7.11 -28.77 -3.51
N ARG A 116 7.45 -27.64 -4.14
CA ARG A 116 8.77 -27.37 -4.70
C ARG A 116 9.45 -26.23 -3.97
N ARG A 117 10.77 -26.13 -4.11
CA ARG A 117 11.51 -24.98 -3.53
C ARG A 117 11.30 -23.73 -4.37
N PRO A 118 11.25 -22.52 -3.77
CA PRO A 118 11.02 -21.28 -4.49
C PRO A 118 11.96 -21.06 -5.69
N GLU A 119 13.22 -21.49 -5.59
CA GLU A 119 14.24 -21.27 -6.62
C GLU A 119 13.98 -22.06 -7.91
N THR A 120 13.14 -23.10 -7.85
CA THR A 120 12.82 -23.95 -9.00
C THR A 120 11.62 -23.44 -9.81
N ILE A 121 10.86 -22.49 -9.25
CA ILE A 121 9.62 -21.97 -9.84
C ILE A 121 9.82 -21.32 -11.22
N PRO A 122 10.87 -20.50 -11.46
CA PRO A 122 11.10 -19.93 -12.78
C PRO A 122 11.29 -20.98 -13.88
N HIS A 123 11.95 -22.10 -13.55
CA HIS A 123 12.16 -23.21 -14.48
C HIS A 123 10.84 -23.93 -14.78
N LEU A 124 10.08 -24.27 -13.74
CA LEU A 124 8.77 -24.93 -13.88
C LEU A 124 7.81 -24.10 -14.73
N LEU A 125 7.75 -22.78 -14.49
CA LEU A 125 6.94 -21.88 -15.29
C LEU A 125 7.40 -21.85 -16.76
N GLY A 126 8.72 -21.83 -16.99
CA GLY A 126 9.30 -21.90 -18.33
C GLY A 126 8.95 -23.18 -19.08
N GLU A 127 8.98 -24.33 -18.42
CA GLU A 127 8.58 -25.63 -19.00
C GLU A 127 7.11 -25.64 -19.39
N VAL A 128 6.23 -25.17 -18.50
CA VAL A 128 4.79 -25.07 -18.75
C VAL A 128 4.49 -24.14 -19.94
N LEU A 129 5.15 -22.98 -20.01
CA LEU A 129 4.98 -22.06 -21.13
C LEU A 129 5.54 -22.61 -22.45
N ALA A 130 6.64 -23.37 -22.40
CA ALA A 130 7.16 -24.05 -23.57
C ALA A 130 6.17 -25.11 -24.09
N GLU A 131 5.58 -25.90 -23.19
CA GLU A 131 4.53 -26.87 -23.53
C GLU A 131 3.31 -26.18 -24.17
N LEU A 132 2.78 -25.12 -23.55
CA LEU A 132 1.62 -24.38 -24.05
C LEU A 132 1.83 -23.83 -25.47
N ARG A 133 3.03 -23.31 -25.75
CA ARG A 133 3.38 -22.79 -27.07
C ARG A 133 3.37 -23.86 -28.18
N THR A 134 3.50 -25.14 -27.83
CA THR A 134 3.41 -26.24 -28.81
C THR A 134 1.97 -26.66 -29.10
N GLN A 135 1.03 -26.36 -28.19
CA GLN A 135 -0.35 -26.85 -28.29
C GLN A 135 -1.29 -25.82 -28.94
N TYR A 136 -1.28 -24.57 -28.47
CA TYR A 136 -2.21 -23.53 -28.95
C TYR A 136 -1.55 -22.14 -28.99
N ILE A 137 -1.95 -21.33 -29.97
CA ILE A 137 -1.38 -19.98 -30.19
C ILE A 137 -1.73 -19.02 -29.03
N ASP A 138 -2.96 -19.07 -28.53
CA ASP A 138 -3.46 -18.12 -27.51
C ASP A 138 -3.31 -18.65 -26.06
N ALA A 139 -2.97 -19.92 -25.88
CA ALA A 139 -2.96 -20.56 -24.55
C ALA A 139 -1.98 -19.92 -23.54
N PRO A 140 -0.81 -19.37 -23.92
CA PRO A 140 0.03 -18.64 -22.96
C PRO A 140 -0.67 -17.42 -22.34
N GLY A 141 -1.49 -16.69 -23.11
CA GLY A 141 -2.23 -15.53 -22.60
C GLY A 141 -3.38 -15.94 -21.67
N VAL A 142 -4.12 -16.98 -22.04
CA VAL A 142 -5.17 -17.55 -21.18
C VAL A 142 -4.57 -18.09 -19.87
N PHE A 143 -3.41 -18.76 -19.95
CA PHE A 143 -2.70 -19.25 -18.78
C PHE A 143 -2.22 -18.11 -17.87
N GLU A 144 -1.72 -17.00 -18.44
CA GLU A 144 -1.34 -15.80 -17.69
C GLU A 144 -2.49 -15.27 -16.84
N GLU A 145 -3.69 -15.14 -17.42
CA GLU A 145 -4.87 -14.68 -16.68
C GLU A 145 -5.21 -15.59 -15.50
N TYR A 146 -5.23 -16.91 -15.71
CA TYR A 146 -5.49 -17.86 -14.64
C TYR A 146 -4.40 -17.87 -13.58
N LEU A 147 -3.13 -17.70 -13.97
CA LEU A 147 -2.04 -17.60 -13.02
C LEU A 147 -2.18 -16.36 -12.14
N ILE A 148 -2.56 -15.22 -12.71
CA ILE A 148 -2.82 -13.99 -11.97
C ILE A 148 -3.96 -14.20 -10.96
N ASP A 149 -5.05 -14.84 -11.37
CA ASP A 149 -6.17 -15.15 -10.47
C ASP A 149 -5.74 -16.09 -9.33
N LEU A 150 -4.92 -17.11 -9.63
CA LEU A 150 -4.40 -18.02 -8.61
C LEU A 150 -3.53 -17.28 -7.58
N ILE A 151 -2.69 -16.34 -8.02
CA ILE A 151 -1.87 -15.53 -7.12
C ILE A 151 -2.75 -14.57 -6.32
N GLY A 152 -3.64 -13.81 -6.97
CA GLY A 152 -4.48 -12.80 -6.35
C GLY A 152 -5.49 -13.38 -5.35
N LEU A 153 -6.05 -14.54 -5.65
CA LEU A 153 -6.94 -15.30 -4.75
C LEU A 153 -6.17 -16.15 -3.73
N GLN A 154 -4.84 -16.09 -3.74
CA GLN A 154 -3.94 -16.80 -2.83
C GLN A 154 -4.10 -18.33 -2.85
N ARG A 155 -4.46 -18.89 -4.02
CA ARG A 155 -4.68 -20.33 -4.26
C ARG A 155 -3.44 -21.06 -4.75
N ILE A 156 -2.27 -20.43 -4.65
CA ILE A 156 -0.98 -21.01 -5.04
C ILE A 156 0.05 -20.79 -3.92
N GLY A 157 0.94 -21.77 -3.74
CA GLY A 157 2.08 -21.66 -2.84
C GLY A 157 3.15 -20.71 -3.41
N HIS A 158 4.09 -20.28 -2.56
CA HIS A 158 5.25 -19.46 -2.97
C HIS A 158 4.88 -18.23 -3.83
N ARG A 159 3.75 -17.58 -3.54
CA ARG A 159 3.13 -16.51 -4.35
C ARG A 159 4.12 -15.43 -4.79
N ALA A 160 4.97 -14.95 -3.89
CA ALA A 160 5.99 -13.93 -4.22
C ALA A 160 7.01 -14.42 -5.27
N ALA A 161 7.44 -15.69 -5.21
CA ALA A 161 8.36 -16.27 -6.18
C ALA A 161 7.68 -16.54 -7.53
N VAL A 162 6.42 -17.01 -7.51
CA VAL A 162 5.60 -17.15 -8.72
C VAL A 162 5.39 -15.80 -9.39
N PHE A 163 5.03 -14.76 -8.62
CA PHE A 163 4.84 -13.40 -9.13
C PHE A 163 6.11 -12.87 -9.78
N ALA A 164 7.27 -13.02 -9.14
CA ALA A 164 8.56 -12.59 -9.71
C ALA A 164 8.95 -13.37 -10.98
N ALA A 165 8.64 -14.66 -11.04
CA ALA A 165 8.85 -15.46 -12.25
C ALA A 165 7.91 -15.03 -13.38
N ALA A 166 6.63 -14.79 -13.07
CA ALA A 166 5.61 -14.35 -14.02
C ALA A 166 5.95 -12.96 -14.61
N GLU A 167 6.35 -12.01 -13.76
CA GLU A 167 6.82 -10.68 -14.18
C GLU A 167 7.89 -10.76 -15.29
N GLN A 168 8.85 -11.68 -15.14
CA GLN A 168 9.91 -11.89 -16.12
C GLN A 168 9.43 -12.60 -17.39
N GLN A 169 8.63 -13.66 -17.25
CA GLN A 169 8.20 -14.51 -18.38
C GLN A 169 7.12 -13.86 -19.26
N PHE A 170 6.26 -13.04 -18.67
CA PHE A 170 5.18 -12.34 -19.38
C PHE A 170 5.50 -10.87 -19.68
N HIS A 171 6.71 -10.43 -19.35
CA HIS A 171 7.22 -9.09 -19.64
C HIS A 171 6.30 -7.97 -19.13
N TRP A 172 5.86 -8.07 -17.88
CA TRP A 172 4.93 -7.09 -17.28
C TRP A 172 5.47 -5.65 -17.22
N HIS A 173 6.77 -5.46 -17.43
CA HIS A 173 7.40 -4.14 -17.57
C HIS A 173 7.17 -3.48 -18.93
N GLU A 174 6.68 -4.20 -19.94
CA GLU A 174 6.42 -3.64 -21.26
C GLU A 174 5.23 -2.68 -21.26
N VAL A 175 5.42 -1.53 -21.90
CA VAL A 175 4.40 -0.48 -21.98
C VAL A 175 3.16 -1.01 -22.70
N GLY A 176 1.99 -0.90 -22.04
CA GLY A 176 0.71 -1.34 -22.60
C GLY A 176 0.35 -2.81 -22.35
N ARG A 177 1.30 -3.65 -21.91
CA ARG A 177 1.05 -5.07 -21.61
C ARG A 177 0.05 -5.26 -20.47
N LEU A 178 0.21 -4.52 -19.38
CA LEU A 178 -0.72 -4.61 -18.25
C LEU A 178 -2.09 -4.01 -18.59
N ALA A 179 -2.13 -2.98 -19.44
CA ALA A 179 -3.39 -2.39 -19.88
C ALA A 179 -4.29 -3.40 -20.63
N SER A 180 -3.72 -4.33 -21.41
CA SER A 180 -4.51 -5.38 -22.08
C SER A 180 -5.12 -6.42 -21.12
N LEU A 181 -4.61 -6.53 -19.90
CA LEU A 181 -5.14 -7.44 -18.87
C LEU A 181 -6.29 -6.82 -18.04
N GLY A 182 -6.69 -5.57 -18.32
CA GLY A 182 -7.77 -4.89 -17.63
C GLY A 182 -7.56 -4.80 -16.11
N GLN A 183 -8.53 -5.27 -15.32
CA GLN A 183 -8.47 -5.21 -13.85
C GLN A 183 -7.31 -6.02 -13.27
N ARG A 184 -6.93 -7.15 -13.89
CA ARG A 184 -5.78 -7.96 -13.47
C ARG A 184 -4.47 -7.20 -13.64
N GLY A 185 -4.33 -6.49 -14.75
CA GLY A 185 -3.20 -5.61 -15.01
C GLY A 185 -3.08 -4.47 -13.99
N GLN A 186 -4.20 -3.81 -13.67
CA GLN A 186 -4.23 -2.77 -12.63
C GLN A 186 -3.79 -3.30 -11.27
N TRP A 187 -4.21 -4.52 -10.91
CA TRP A 187 -3.75 -5.16 -9.67
C TRP A 187 -2.24 -5.43 -9.69
N ILE A 188 -1.69 -5.93 -10.80
CA ILE A 188 -0.24 -6.13 -10.96
C ILE A 188 0.51 -4.81 -10.80
N GLU A 189 0.07 -3.74 -11.47
CA GLU A 189 0.69 -2.42 -11.37
C GLU A 189 0.77 -1.92 -9.92
N VAL A 190 -0.33 -2.07 -9.16
CA VAL A 190 -0.37 -1.72 -7.74
C VAL A 190 0.62 -2.55 -6.93
N VAL A 191 0.69 -3.86 -7.16
CA VAL A 191 1.62 -4.76 -6.46
C VAL A 191 3.07 -4.41 -6.80
N MET A 192 3.38 -4.12 -8.06
CA MET A 192 4.73 -3.72 -8.51
C MET A 192 5.13 -2.37 -7.90
N ALA A 193 4.25 -1.38 -7.90
CA ALA A 193 4.51 -0.08 -7.27
C ALA A 193 4.73 -0.22 -5.76
N GLN A 194 3.95 -1.08 -5.09
CA GLN A 194 4.14 -1.38 -3.66
C GLN A 194 5.45 -2.13 -3.41
N ARG A 195 5.86 -3.05 -4.29
CA ARG A 195 7.16 -3.73 -4.22
C ARG A 195 8.30 -2.72 -4.33
N GLU A 196 8.26 -1.79 -5.29
CA GLU A 196 9.29 -0.77 -5.43
C GLU A 196 9.38 0.12 -4.19
N ALA A 197 8.24 0.58 -3.69
CA ALA A 197 8.17 1.35 -2.45
C ALA A 197 8.70 0.53 -1.26
N TRP A 198 8.40 -0.76 -1.19
CA TRP A 198 8.96 -1.69 -0.20
C TRP A 198 10.49 -1.78 -0.33
N LEU A 199 11.03 -1.99 -1.54
CA LEU A 199 12.48 -2.07 -1.79
C LEU A 199 13.23 -0.80 -1.36
N SER A 200 12.57 0.36 -1.32
CA SER A 200 13.14 1.62 -0.84
C SER A 200 13.36 1.68 0.68
N LEU A 201 12.76 0.77 1.45
CA LEU A 201 12.92 0.68 2.91
C LEU A 201 14.29 0.05 3.26
N ALA A 202 14.73 0.29 4.50
CA ALA A 202 16.01 -0.23 5.00
C ALA A 202 16.08 -1.78 4.88
N GLU A 203 17.14 -2.29 4.27
CA GLU A 203 17.29 -3.71 3.94
C GLU A 203 17.19 -4.62 5.16
N ASP A 204 17.84 -4.26 6.27
CA ASP A 204 17.79 -5.03 7.51
C ASP A 204 16.36 -5.22 8.02
N ARG A 205 15.55 -4.15 7.98
CA ARG A 205 14.14 -4.21 8.38
C ARG A 205 13.31 -5.06 7.44
N ARG A 206 13.54 -4.95 6.12
CA ARG A 206 12.85 -5.81 5.14
C ARG A 206 13.12 -7.29 5.41
N ARG A 207 14.38 -7.65 5.72
CA ARG A 207 14.75 -9.04 6.05
C ARG A 207 14.08 -9.52 7.34
N GLU A 208 14.06 -8.69 8.38
CA GLU A 208 13.36 -9.00 9.64
C GLU A 208 11.86 -9.25 9.42
N TRP A 209 11.20 -8.42 8.62
CA TRP A 209 9.78 -8.58 8.30
C TRP A 209 9.50 -9.83 7.47
N LEU A 210 10.31 -10.10 6.45
CA LEU A 210 10.16 -11.31 5.63
C LEU A 210 10.32 -12.59 6.48
N ALA A 211 11.30 -12.63 7.39
CA ALA A 211 11.49 -13.75 8.31
C ALA A 211 10.33 -13.88 9.33
N LEU A 212 9.64 -12.79 9.63
CA LEU A 212 8.47 -12.80 10.48
C LEU A 212 7.22 -13.28 9.72
N PHE A 213 7.06 -12.90 8.45
CA PHE A 213 5.98 -13.42 7.58
C PHE A 213 6.10 -14.93 7.39
N GLU A 214 7.31 -15.41 7.10
CA GLU A 214 7.58 -16.85 6.92
C GLU A 214 7.23 -17.66 8.18
N ARG A 215 7.62 -17.16 9.37
CA ARG A 215 7.26 -17.81 10.64
C ARG A 215 5.75 -17.82 10.87
N ALA A 216 5.06 -16.72 10.58
CA ALA A 216 3.62 -16.61 10.77
C ALA A 216 2.83 -17.55 9.84
N GLU A 217 3.23 -17.70 8.58
CA GLU A 217 2.62 -18.67 7.65
C GLU A 217 2.87 -20.12 8.08
N ALA A 218 4.02 -20.41 8.70
CA ALA A 218 4.33 -21.75 9.19
C ALA A 218 3.55 -22.09 10.47
N HIS A 219 3.54 -21.18 11.45
CA HIS A 219 2.85 -21.37 12.73
C HIS A 219 2.64 -20.04 13.47
N MET A 220 1.39 -19.77 13.87
CA MET A 220 1.07 -18.60 14.68
C MET A 220 1.29 -18.87 16.18
N ASP A 221 2.31 -18.24 16.76
CA ASP A 221 2.61 -18.33 18.20
C ASP A 221 2.34 -17.01 18.95
N THR A 222 2.33 -17.07 20.29
CA THR A 222 2.08 -15.90 21.15
C THR A 222 3.15 -14.81 21.02
N SER A 223 4.38 -15.16 20.62
CA SER A 223 5.46 -14.20 20.42
C SER A 223 5.26 -13.36 19.17
N LEU A 224 4.62 -13.91 18.13
CA LEU A 224 4.26 -13.20 16.91
C LEU A 224 3.14 -12.19 17.16
N VAL A 225 2.19 -12.48 18.06
CA VAL A 225 1.06 -11.59 18.39
C VAL A 225 1.52 -10.17 18.74
N ARG A 226 2.65 -10.01 19.44
CA ARG A 226 3.18 -8.68 19.81
C ARG A 226 3.55 -7.79 18.62
N HIS A 227 3.80 -8.39 17.46
CA HIS A 227 4.17 -7.67 16.23
C HIS A 227 2.96 -7.22 15.43
N TRP A 228 1.74 -7.62 15.79
CA TRP A 228 0.53 -7.25 15.03
C TRP A 228 0.41 -5.75 14.71
N PRO A 229 0.67 -4.79 15.63
CA PRO A 229 0.58 -3.36 15.30
C PRO A 229 1.48 -2.93 14.14
N GLU A 230 2.66 -3.53 14.03
CA GLU A 230 3.61 -3.30 12.94
C GLU A 230 3.12 -3.92 11.63
N ILE A 231 2.62 -5.16 11.68
CA ILE A 231 2.06 -5.86 10.51
C ILE A 231 0.81 -5.18 9.99
N ARG A 232 -0.04 -4.65 10.87
CA ARG A 232 -1.21 -3.85 10.51
C ARG A 232 -0.81 -2.63 9.68
N LYS A 233 0.21 -1.87 10.12
CA LYS A 233 0.71 -0.71 9.37
C LYS A 233 1.30 -1.11 8.00
N LEU A 234 2.02 -2.23 7.94
CA LEU A 234 2.53 -2.75 6.67
C LEU A 234 1.39 -3.16 5.73
N ASN A 235 0.35 -3.80 6.25
CA ASN A 235 -0.83 -4.18 5.47
C ASN A 235 -1.62 -2.97 4.97
N GLU A 236 -1.76 -1.93 5.79
CA GLU A 236 -2.38 -0.67 5.39
C GLU A 236 -1.60 0.03 4.26
N ARG A 237 -0.27 -0.08 4.27
CA ARG A 237 0.61 0.60 3.30
C ARG A 237 0.89 -0.20 2.03
N PHE A 238 1.00 -1.51 2.15
CA PHE A 238 1.41 -2.42 1.08
C PHE A 238 0.48 -3.65 0.97
N PRO A 239 -0.86 -3.48 0.88
CA PRO A 239 -1.79 -4.61 0.97
C PRO A 239 -1.58 -5.66 -0.13
N GLY A 240 -1.33 -5.22 -1.36
CA GLY A 240 -1.11 -6.09 -2.51
C GLY A 240 0.21 -6.86 -2.40
N TRP A 241 1.31 -6.15 -2.10
CA TRP A 241 2.61 -6.80 -1.91
C TRP A 241 2.61 -7.74 -0.70
N LEU A 242 2.01 -7.35 0.42
CA LEU A 242 1.94 -8.19 1.62
C LEU A 242 1.14 -9.47 1.38
N SER A 243 0.07 -9.41 0.58
CA SER A 243 -0.73 -10.60 0.23
C SER A 243 0.05 -11.70 -0.51
N LEU A 244 1.17 -11.34 -1.15
CA LEU A 244 2.10 -12.32 -1.74
C LEU A 244 2.93 -13.08 -0.71
N HIS A 245 3.04 -12.58 0.52
CA HIS A 245 3.89 -13.14 1.56
C HIS A 245 3.11 -13.74 2.72
N VAL A 246 1.96 -13.15 3.07
CA VAL A 246 1.11 -13.61 4.17
C VAL A 246 -0.30 -13.80 3.65
N SER A 247 -0.90 -14.95 3.95
CA SER A 247 -2.25 -15.24 3.53
C SER A 247 -3.28 -14.40 4.30
N GLY A 248 -4.45 -14.19 3.70
CA GLY A 248 -5.57 -13.52 4.35
C GLY A 248 -6.02 -14.24 5.62
N GLU A 249 -5.97 -15.58 5.61
CA GLU A 249 -6.27 -16.43 6.77
C GLU A 249 -5.27 -16.18 7.92
N THR A 250 -3.97 -16.18 7.62
CA THR A 250 -2.93 -15.89 8.61
C THR A 250 -3.06 -14.47 9.18
N LEU A 251 -3.30 -13.45 8.34
CA LEU A 251 -3.52 -12.07 8.80
C LEU A 251 -4.74 -11.98 9.73
N GLN A 252 -5.83 -12.67 9.40
CA GLN A 252 -7.04 -12.67 10.22
C GLN A 252 -6.83 -13.43 11.54
N ALA A 253 -6.12 -14.56 11.52
CA ALA A 253 -5.74 -15.29 12.72
C ALA A 253 -4.86 -14.43 13.64
N TRP A 254 -3.89 -13.72 13.07
CA TRP A 254 -3.01 -12.80 13.80
C TRP A 254 -3.79 -11.67 14.47
N ARG A 255 -4.70 -11.03 13.72
CA ARG A 255 -5.60 -9.99 14.22
C ARG A 255 -6.44 -10.50 15.38
N THR A 256 -7.06 -11.66 15.21
CA THR A 256 -7.94 -12.25 16.23
C THR A 256 -7.15 -12.58 17.50
N ALA A 257 -5.95 -13.15 17.36
CA ALA A 257 -5.06 -13.45 18.49
C ALA A 257 -4.59 -12.19 19.23
N TYR A 258 -4.41 -11.07 18.53
CA TYR A 258 -4.10 -9.77 19.12
C TYR A 258 -5.31 -9.16 19.83
N GLU A 259 -6.49 -9.17 19.21
CA GLU A 259 -7.72 -8.61 19.78
C GLU A 259 -8.16 -9.36 21.05
N ALA A 260 -7.83 -10.66 21.15
CA ALA A 260 -8.04 -11.46 22.35
C ALA A 260 -7.14 -11.08 23.55
N GLN A 261 -6.11 -10.24 23.35
CA GLN A 261 -5.22 -9.81 24.42
C GLN A 261 -5.88 -8.76 25.34
N PRO A 262 -5.55 -8.75 26.64
CA PRO A 262 -5.96 -7.68 27.54
C PRO A 262 -5.56 -6.29 27.02
N THR A 263 -6.38 -5.27 27.25
CA THR A 263 -6.12 -3.89 26.77
C THR A 263 -4.75 -3.35 27.23
N ALA A 264 -4.35 -3.61 28.48
CA ALA A 264 -3.02 -3.21 28.97
C ALA A 264 -1.87 -3.84 28.16
N THR A 265 -2.02 -5.10 27.73
CA THR A 265 -1.04 -5.80 26.89
C THR A 265 -1.02 -5.22 25.48
N ARG A 266 -2.19 -4.92 24.90
CA ARG A 266 -2.28 -4.26 23.59
C ARG A 266 -1.64 -2.88 23.60
N ASP A 267 -1.90 -2.05 24.61
CA ASP A 267 -1.27 -0.75 24.78
C ASP A 267 0.26 -0.85 24.91
N MET A 268 0.75 -1.89 25.57
CA MET A 268 2.19 -2.18 25.64
C MET A 268 2.75 -2.55 24.27
N TYR A 269 2.07 -3.41 23.50
CA TYR A 269 2.50 -3.79 22.15
C TYR A 269 2.49 -2.61 21.18
N GLU A 270 1.49 -1.73 21.23
CA GLU A 270 1.46 -0.49 20.44
C GLU A 270 2.65 0.43 20.75
N LYS A 271 3.09 0.49 22.01
CA LYS A 271 4.27 1.27 22.42
C LYS A 271 5.59 0.65 21.99
N LEU A 272 5.65 -0.68 21.87
CA LEU A 272 6.83 -1.41 21.41
C LEU A 272 6.96 -1.43 19.88
N ALA A 273 5.87 -1.20 19.16
CA ALA A 273 5.86 -1.16 17.72
C ALA A 273 6.83 -0.09 17.18
N PRO A 274 7.52 -0.33 16.05
CA PRO A 274 8.41 0.67 15.49
C PRO A 274 7.68 1.96 15.17
N THR A 275 8.38 3.07 15.44
CA THR A 275 7.89 4.40 15.10
C THR A 275 7.68 4.55 13.60
N GLU A 276 6.90 5.56 13.18
CA GLU A 276 6.65 5.89 11.77
C GLU A 276 7.92 6.02 10.91
N GLN A 277 9.05 6.32 11.53
CA GLN A 277 10.34 6.46 10.84
C GLN A 277 10.83 5.14 10.25
N ALA A 278 10.45 4.00 10.83
CA ALA A 278 10.84 2.67 10.33
C ALA A 278 10.23 2.33 8.96
N TYR A 279 9.12 2.97 8.60
CA TYR A 279 8.38 2.74 7.35
C TYR A 279 8.71 3.77 6.26
N LEU A 280 9.73 4.59 6.48
CA LEU A 280 10.18 5.58 5.51
C LEU A 280 11.27 5.02 4.60
N PRO A 281 11.35 5.50 3.35
CA PRO A 281 12.49 5.23 2.48
C PRO A 281 13.82 5.52 3.19
N ALA A 282 14.82 4.67 2.96
CA ALA A 282 16.11 4.71 3.67
C ALA A 282 16.80 6.08 3.55
N HIS A 283 16.70 6.75 2.40
CA HIS A 283 17.28 8.08 2.20
C HIS A 283 16.62 9.16 3.08
N LEU A 284 15.30 9.08 3.30
CA LEU A 284 14.58 10.00 4.19
C LEU A 284 14.86 9.70 5.66
N ALA A 285 14.98 8.42 6.02
CA ALA A 285 15.36 8.00 7.36
C ALA A 285 16.76 8.51 7.72
N ALA A 286 17.75 8.31 6.84
CA ALA A 286 19.11 8.79 7.01
C ALA A 286 19.20 10.34 7.10
N ALA A 287 18.42 11.06 6.28
CA ALA A 287 18.36 12.51 6.34
C ALA A 287 17.82 13.02 7.70
N ARG A 288 16.80 12.35 8.25
CA ARG A 288 16.22 12.69 9.57
C ARG A 288 17.15 12.34 10.71
N GLU A 289 17.82 11.19 10.65
CA GLU A 289 18.81 10.79 11.65
C GLU A 289 19.98 11.80 11.71
N LYS A 290 20.46 12.24 10.55
CA LYS A 290 21.48 13.30 10.45
C LYS A 290 20.99 14.63 11.03
N ALA A 291 19.72 14.98 10.83
CA ALA A 291 19.12 16.18 11.42
C ALA A 291 19.01 16.09 12.95
N ASN A 292 18.59 14.94 13.47
CA ASN A 292 18.49 14.69 14.91
C ASN A 292 19.85 14.66 15.59
N SER A 293 20.85 14.02 14.97
CA SER A 293 22.25 14.02 15.44
C SER A 293 22.84 15.43 15.50
N ARG A 294 22.54 16.29 14.52
CA ARG A 294 22.93 17.71 14.58
C ARG A 294 22.24 18.46 15.74
N ARG A 295 20.98 18.14 16.03
CA ARG A 295 20.24 18.77 17.13
C ARG A 295 20.77 18.32 18.50
N SER A 296 21.06 17.03 18.68
CA SER A 296 21.67 16.52 19.91
C SER A 296 23.10 17.03 20.10
N SER A 297 23.90 17.05 19.03
CA SER A 297 25.25 17.64 19.06
C SER A 297 25.23 19.11 19.46
N ARG A 298 24.28 19.90 18.94
CA ARG A 298 24.08 21.29 19.38
C ARG A 298 23.70 21.37 20.85
N ALA A 299 22.77 20.55 21.33
CA ALA A 299 22.37 20.54 22.74
C ALA A 299 23.55 20.19 23.67
N VAL A 300 24.36 19.19 23.29
CA VAL A 300 25.58 18.82 24.02
C VAL A 300 26.62 19.95 23.98
N ALA A 301 26.83 20.58 22.82
CA ALA A 301 27.73 21.72 22.70
C ALA A 301 27.27 22.92 23.54
N PHE A 302 25.96 23.21 23.58
CA PHE A 302 25.38 24.23 24.46
C PHE A 302 25.57 23.87 25.93
N PHE A 303 25.39 22.61 26.30
CA PHE A 303 25.61 22.15 27.68
C PHE A 303 27.10 22.28 28.08
N LEU A 304 28.02 21.85 27.21
CA LEU A 304 29.46 21.99 27.44
C LEU A 304 29.90 23.46 27.48
N LEU A 305 29.33 24.31 26.62
CA LEU A 305 29.59 25.75 26.65
C LEU A 305 29.07 26.38 27.94
N ALA A 306 27.85 26.03 28.38
CA ALA A 306 27.30 26.51 29.64
C ALA A 306 28.13 26.04 30.85
N LEU A 307 28.59 24.79 30.83
CA LEU A 307 29.51 24.25 31.84
C LEU A 307 30.83 25.04 31.85
N PHE A 308 31.41 25.29 30.67
CA PHE A 308 32.66 26.04 30.54
C PHE A 308 32.51 27.49 31.02
N VAL A 309 31.44 28.18 30.63
CA VAL A 309 31.11 29.53 31.12
C VAL A 309 30.96 29.52 32.65
N GLY A 310 30.29 28.51 33.22
CA GLY A 310 30.18 28.34 34.67
C GLY A 310 31.54 28.17 35.37
N ILE A 311 32.44 27.37 34.79
CA ILE A 311 33.80 27.16 35.32
C ILE A 311 34.64 28.44 35.23
N VAL A 312 34.60 29.16 34.11
CA VAL A 312 35.30 30.44 33.95
C VAL A 312 34.79 31.47 34.96
N HIS A 313 33.49 31.51 35.20
CA HIS A 313 32.91 32.40 36.21
C HIS A 313 33.38 32.05 37.63
N LEU A 314 33.50 30.75 37.94
CA LEU A 314 34.01 30.27 39.22
C LEU A 314 35.48 30.65 39.42
N ILE A 315 36.35 30.39 38.43
CA ILE A 315 37.78 30.70 38.49
C ILE A 315 38.01 32.22 38.53
N GLY A 316 37.26 32.98 37.73
CA GLY A 316 37.29 34.44 37.72
C GLY A 316 36.95 35.01 39.09
N ASN A 317 35.89 34.51 39.73
CA ASN A 317 35.55 34.88 41.11
C ASN A 317 36.62 34.49 42.13
N LEU A 318 37.32 33.37 41.94
CA LEU A 318 38.45 32.97 42.81
C LEU A 318 39.68 33.88 42.62
N HIS A 319 40.00 34.33 41.40
CA HIS A 319 41.14 35.21 41.13
C HIS A 319 40.86 36.69 41.44
N SER A 320 39.63 37.16 41.25
CA SER A 320 39.22 38.49 41.73
C SER A 320 39.15 38.56 43.26
N SER A 321 39.17 37.41 43.94
CA SER A 321 39.29 37.29 45.38
C SER A 321 40.76 37.28 45.82
N GLY A 322 41.51 38.32 45.44
CA GLY A 322 42.60 38.78 46.31
C GLY A 322 41.96 39.17 47.63
N TYR A 323 42.29 38.45 48.71
CA TYR A 323 41.72 38.60 50.05
C TYR A 323 41.74 40.05 50.55
N SER A 324 40.68 40.80 50.25
CA SER A 324 40.12 41.77 51.17
C SER A 324 38.92 41.10 51.81
N LEU A 325 39.01 40.82 53.11
CA LEU A 325 37.88 40.49 53.97
C LEU A 325 36.96 41.72 54.05
N ALA A 326 36.28 42.04 52.95
CA ALA A 326 35.08 42.85 52.98
C ALA A 326 33.96 41.89 53.38
N LEU A 327 33.46 42.06 54.60
CA LEU A 327 32.25 41.40 55.06
C LEU A 327 31.17 41.51 53.97
N PRO A 328 30.36 40.45 53.75
CA PRO A 328 29.27 40.52 52.79
C PRO A 328 28.39 41.71 53.15
N THR A 329 28.44 42.74 52.31
CA THR A 329 27.57 43.89 52.39
C THR A 329 26.16 43.33 52.41
N SER A 330 25.51 43.49 53.56
CA SER A 330 24.18 43.03 53.88
C SER A 330 23.29 43.04 52.64
N ALA A 331 22.76 41.86 52.28
CA ALA A 331 21.74 41.77 51.25
C ALA A 331 20.67 42.82 51.56
N PRO A 332 20.28 43.66 50.58
CA PRO A 332 19.30 44.71 50.82
C PRO A 332 18.04 44.07 51.38
N LEU A 333 17.59 44.57 52.53
CA LEU A 333 16.36 44.10 53.14
C LEU A 333 15.21 44.17 52.12
N PRO A 334 14.30 43.18 52.11
CA PRO A 334 13.18 43.19 51.21
C PRO A 334 12.38 44.49 51.36
N ASP A 335 12.04 45.12 50.23
CA ASP A 335 11.19 46.30 50.20
C ASP A 335 9.88 46.05 50.98
N THR A 336 9.56 46.97 51.90
CA THR A 336 8.32 46.95 52.68
C THR A 336 7.11 47.30 51.80
N PRO A 337 5.88 46.93 52.19
CA PRO A 337 4.67 47.28 51.42
C PRO A 337 4.56 48.78 51.09
N ARG A 338 4.99 49.65 52.02
CA ARG A 338 5.01 51.10 51.83
C ARG A 338 6.01 51.55 50.76
N GLN A 339 7.22 50.98 50.77
CA GLN A 339 8.24 51.25 49.75
C GLN A 339 7.80 50.75 48.37
N CYS A 340 7.11 49.62 48.31
CA CYS A 340 6.49 49.14 47.07
C CYS A 340 5.43 50.12 46.56
N ALA A 341 4.54 50.63 47.42
CA ALA A 341 3.53 51.62 47.02
C ALA A 341 4.16 52.93 46.51
N GLU A 342 5.19 53.44 47.18
CA GLU A 342 5.93 54.64 46.76
C GLU A 342 6.66 54.41 45.41
N LEU A 343 7.21 53.21 45.20
CA LEU A 343 7.84 52.83 43.94
C LEU A 343 6.83 52.85 42.78
N TYR A 344 5.65 52.27 42.96
CA TYR A 344 4.62 52.28 41.92
C TYR A 344 4.06 53.68 41.66
N ALA A 345 3.85 54.49 42.70
CA ALA A 345 3.46 55.89 42.53
C ALA A 345 4.53 56.72 41.78
N ALA A 346 5.81 56.37 41.92
CA ALA A 346 6.88 56.97 41.13
C ALA A 346 6.88 56.50 39.67
N LEU A 347 6.53 55.23 39.41
CA LEU A 347 6.49 54.65 38.07
C LEU A 347 5.25 55.04 37.25
N ASP A 348 4.13 55.37 37.90
CA ASP A 348 2.90 55.83 37.23
C ASP A 348 2.99 57.27 36.70
N ARG A 349 4.03 58.02 37.05
CA ARG A 349 4.23 59.37 36.51
C ARG A 349 4.61 59.30 35.02
N PRO A 350 4.05 60.17 34.16
CA PRO A 350 4.30 60.14 32.71
C PRO A 350 5.77 60.40 32.34
N ASP A 351 6.55 60.98 33.25
CA ASP A 351 7.97 61.31 33.11
C ASP A 351 8.89 60.39 33.94
N ALA A 352 8.40 59.28 34.49
CA ALA A 352 9.13 58.42 35.43
C ALA A 352 10.52 57.96 34.96
N PHE A 353 10.75 57.93 33.64
CA PHE A 353 11.99 57.47 33.02
C PHE A 353 12.77 58.57 32.26
N ALA A 354 12.26 59.82 32.21
CA ALA A 354 12.79 60.85 31.31
C ALA A 354 14.24 61.28 31.60
N ALA A 355 14.77 60.99 32.79
CA ALA A 355 16.13 61.36 33.23
C ALA A 355 16.91 60.19 33.87
N LYS A 356 16.55 58.94 33.56
CA LYS A 356 17.18 57.74 34.13
C LYS A 356 17.97 56.98 33.09
N SER A 357 19.09 56.38 33.49
CA SER A 357 19.85 55.49 32.62
C SER A 357 19.13 54.15 32.43
N ASP A 358 19.45 53.40 31.37
CA ASP A 358 18.85 52.08 31.12
C ASP A 358 19.04 51.10 32.28
N ASP A 359 20.20 51.17 32.97
CA ASP A 359 20.49 50.36 34.14
C ASP A 359 19.58 50.71 35.33
N GLU A 360 19.33 52.00 35.56
CA GLU A 360 18.40 52.46 36.60
C GLU A 360 16.95 52.06 36.29
N ILE A 361 16.56 52.13 35.01
CA ILE A 361 15.25 51.67 34.54
C ILE A 361 15.12 50.16 34.78
N GLY A 362 16.16 49.39 34.46
CA GLY A 362 16.23 47.94 34.71
C GLY A 362 16.07 47.60 36.18
N LEU A 363 16.76 48.34 37.06
CA LEU A 363 16.68 48.16 38.51
C LEU A 363 15.27 48.46 39.05
N LEU A 364 14.65 49.56 38.62
CA LEU A 364 13.29 49.93 39.04
C LEU A 364 12.26 48.90 38.59
N LYS A 365 12.36 48.39 37.36
CA LYS A 365 11.49 47.31 36.85
C LYS A 365 11.68 46.01 37.62
N SER A 366 12.93 45.65 37.93
CA SER A 366 13.24 44.45 38.73
C SER A 366 12.64 44.53 40.14
N ARG A 367 12.76 45.71 40.80
CA ARG A 367 12.15 45.97 42.11
C ARG A 367 10.63 45.92 42.06
N ALA A 368 10.01 46.54 41.05
CA ALA A 368 8.56 46.48 40.86
C ALA A 368 8.07 45.03 40.69
N ASN A 369 8.74 44.23 39.86
CA ASN A 369 8.43 42.81 39.69
C ASN A 369 8.56 42.01 41.01
N ALA A 370 9.54 42.35 41.85
CA ALA A 370 9.68 41.73 43.16
C ALA A 370 8.51 42.10 44.10
N CYS A 371 8.06 43.36 44.10
CA CYS A 371 6.88 43.81 44.83
C CYS A 371 5.58 43.12 44.34
N ALA A 372 5.40 42.97 43.03
CA ALA A 372 4.26 42.29 42.43
C ALA A 372 4.19 40.81 42.85
N ARG A 373 5.31 40.08 42.77
CA ARG A 373 5.37 38.65 43.18
C ARG A 373 5.05 38.43 44.66
N ARG A 374 5.30 39.43 45.51
CA ARG A 374 5.00 39.38 46.94
C ARG A 374 3.57 39.81 47.27
N GLY A 375 2.76 40.17 46.28
CA GLY A 375 1.38 40.62 46.48
C GLY A 375 1.28 42.01 47.14
N HIS A 376 2.33 42.82 47.07
CA HIS A 376 2.31 44.20 47.60
C HIS A 376 1.76 45.22 46.58
N TRP A 377 1.30 44.75 45.43
CA TRP A 377 0.66 45.58 44.41
C TRP A 377 -0.66 44.97 43.96
N HIS A 378 -1.69 45.80 43.92
CA HIS A 378 -2.95 45.52 43.28
C HIS A 378 -3.16 46.61 42.23
N ALA A 379 -3.49 46.21 40.99
CA ALA A 379 -3.88 47.18 39.98
C ALA A 379 -5.02 48.04 40.54
N PRO A 380 -4.99 49.38 40.37
CA PRO A 380 -6.14 50.19 40.70
C PRO A 380 -7.33 49.63 39.90
N THR A 381 -8.27 48.99 40.59
CA THR A 381 -9.55 48.62 40.00
C THR A 381 -10.13 49.91 39.47
N ALA A 382 -10.34 49.99 38.15
CA ALA A 382 -10.90 51.15 37.48
C ALA A 382 -12.17 51.58 38.23
N ALA A 383 -12.02 52.58 39.10
CA ALA A 383 -13.12 53.18 39.82
C ALA A 383 -13.99 53.84 38.76
N GLY A 384 -15.27 53.48 38.76
CA GLY A 384 -16.24 53.84 37.74
C GLY A 384 -16.10 55.28 37.29
N THR A 385 -15.90 55.43 35.98
CA THR A 385 -16.32 56.62 35.25
C THR A 385 -17.79 56.88 35.59
N PRO A 386 -18.17 58.10 36.03
CA PRO A 386 -19.54 58.41 36.41
C PRO A 386 -20.54 58.23 35.27
#